data_AF-A0A284QQH7-F1
#
_entry.id   AF-A0A284QQH7-F1
#
_cell.length_a   1.000
_cell.length_b   1.000
_cell.length_c   1.000
_cell.angle_alpha   90.00
_cell.angle_beta   90.00
_cell.angle_gamma   90.00
#
_symmetry.space_group_name_H-M   'P 1'
#
loop_
_entity.id
_entity.type
_entity.pdbx_description
1 polymer ?
#
loop_
_entity_poly.entity_id
_entity_poly.type
_entity_poly.pdbx_seq_one_letter_code
_entity_poly.pdbx_strand_id
1 'polypeptide(L)'
;MSLICNMLFSIFFFALAAFVCGAPTSLRATLVDDLISNITVTMTLDSLVTNLATFGLQSVSFNVTNDRLVEITLDRVAMSAGVNGTEYLSFDHTFEDPVVVPILGTADSGDIADVQLTQGGLNTLDIVSLEYLDLLNLDVDMRVATVDGKLGITSNETGLTQSKVPAIYNTPFNKEA
;
A
#
# COMPACT_ATOMS: atom_id res chain seq x y z
N MET A 1 46.98 -23.81 44.66
CA MET A 1 46.24 -23.98 43.39
C MET A 1 44.74 -23.84 43.67
N SER A 2 44.26 -22.63 44.00
CA SER A 2 42.83 -22.43 44.33
C SER A 2 42.37 -20.95 44.29
N LEU A 3 43.02 -20.08 43.51
CA LEU A 3 42.56 -18.68 43.37
C LEU A 3 42.42 -18.18 41.93
N ILE A 4 42.85 -18.97 40.93
CA ILE A 4 42.74 -18.59 39.51
C ILE A 4 41.40 -19.08 38.92
N CYS A 5 40.76 -20.08 39.52
CA CYS A 5 39.52 -20.68 39.00
C CYS A 5 38.24 -19.88 39.31
N ASN A 6 38.27 -18.95 40.28
CA ASN A 6 37.07 -18.22 40.72
C ASN A 6 36.93 -16.82 40.09
N MET A 7 38.00 -16.28 39.50
CA MET A 7 37.95 -14.98 38.81
C MET A 7 37.47 -15.08 37.36
N LEU A 8 37.59 -16.26 36.73
CA LEU A 8 37.14 -16.44 35.34
C LEU A 8 35.63 -16.64 35.22
N PHE A 9 34.97 -17.16 36.26
CA PHE A 9 33.53 -17.39 36.22
C PHE A 9 32.70 -16.14 36.51
N SER A 10 33.28 -15.16 37.21
CA SER A 10 32.57 -13.92 37.57
C SER A 10 32.57 -12.85 36.47
N ILE A 11 33.44 -12.97 35.45
CA ILE A 11 33.45 -12.05 34.30
C ILE A 11 32.45 -12.51 33.22
N PHE A 12 32.04 -13.78 33.24
CA PHE A 12 31.08 -14.31 32.27
C PHE A 12 29.62 -13.97 32.58
N PHE A 13 29.30 -13.53 33.81
CA PHE A 13 27.93 -13.19 34.21
C PHE A 13 27.61 -11.68 34.18
N PHE A 14 28.59 -10.82 33.94
CA PHE A 14 28.39 -9.37 33.86
C PHE A 14 28.40 -8.81 32.42
N ALA A 15 28.40 -9.67 31.41
CA ALA A 15 28.32 -9.28 30.00
C ALA A 15 26.92 -9.49 29.38
N LEU A 16 25.92 -9.93 30.16
CA LEU A 16 24.54 -10.12 29.68
C LEU A 16 23.60 -8.97 30.07
N ALA A 17 24.12 -7.85 30.60
CA ALA A 17 23.34 -6.68 31.01
C ALA A 17 23.66 -5.41 30.23
N ALA A 18 24.33 -5.54 29.07
CA ALA A 18 24.71 -4.39 28.23
C ALA A 18 24.32 -4.61 26.75
N PHE A 19 23.08 -5.04 26.51
CA PHE A 19 22.40 -4.85 25.21
C PHE A 19 20.94 -4.46 25.44
N VAL A 20 20.68 -3.58 26.42
CA VAL A 20 19.61 -2.59 26.23
C VAL A 20 20.30 -1.39 25.62
N CYS A 21 20.74 -1.56 24.37
CA CYS A 21 20.97 -0.43 23.51
C CYS A 21 19.60 0.23 23.42
N GLY A 22 19.46 1.38 24.08
CA GLY A 22 18.45 2.37 23.73
C GLY A 22 18.71 2.86 22.31
N ALA A 23 18.69 1.94 21.35
CA ALA A 23 18.23 2.28 20.03
C ALA A 23 16.87 2.92 20.27
N PRO A 24 16.62 4.16 19.82
CA PRO A 24 15.24 4.53 19.65
C PRO A 24 14.65 3.37 18.84
N THR A 25 13.71 2.61 19.39
CA THR A 25 12.71 1.98 18.55
C THR A 25 11.90 3.14 17.99
N SER A 26 12.52 3.94 17.10
CA SER A 26 11.80 4.50 16.00
C SER A 26 11.42 3.30 15.15
N LEU A 27 10.37 2.61 15.60
CA LEU A 27 9.56 1.73 14.76
C LEU A 27 8.72 2.59 13.80
N ARG A 28 9.07 3.88 13.61
CA ARG A 28 9.06 4.53 12.31
C ARG A 28 10.28 4.06 11.50
N ALA A 29 10.36 2.76 11.22
CA ALA A 29 10.84 2.37 9.92
C ALA A 29 9.81 2.95 8.96
N THR A 30 10.24 3.78 8.01
CA THR A 30 9.44 4.34 6.91
C THR A 30 8.38 3.30 6.48
N LEU A 31 7.14 3.51 6.91
CA LEU A 31 6.13 2.44 6.93
C LEU A 31 5.67 2.06 5.52
N VAL A 32 6.04 2.83 4.50
CA VAL A 32 5.27 2.96 3.26
C VAL A 32 6.11 3.50 2.10
N ASP A 33 7.41 3.28 2.06
CA ASP A 33 8.10 3.44 0.77
C ASP A 33 7.69 2.22 -0.08
N ASP A 34 6.96 2.48 -1.16
CA ASP A 34 6.50 1.48 -2.13
C ASP A 34 5.48 0.43 -1.65
N LEU A 35 4.54 0.81 -0.78
CA LEU A 35 3.42 -0.07 -0.40
C LEU A 35 2.61 -0.53 -1.62
N ILE A 36 2.39 0.37 -2.57
CA ILE A 36 1.70 0.08 -3.83
C ILE A 36 2.73 -0.20 -4.91
N SER A 37 2.71 -1.41 -5.45
CA SER A 37 3.70 -1.88 -6.44
C SER A 37 3.25 -1.67 -7.88
N ASN A 38 1.95 -1.74 -8.15
CA ASN A 38 1.35 -1.36 -9.42
C ASN A 38 -0.12 -1.01 -9.24
N ILE A 39 -0.65 -0.29 -10.22
CA ILE A 39 -2.07 0.09 -10.31
C ILE A 39 -2.59 -0.38 -11.67
N THR A 40 -3.74 -1.02 -11.68
CA THR A 40 -4.49 -1.33 -12.89
C THR A 40 -5.75 -0.48 -12.89
N VAL A 41 -5.93 0.34 -13.92
CA VAL A 41 -7.10 1.19 -14.09
C VAL A 41 -7.92 0.66 -15.26
N THR A 42 -9.16 0.23 -15.01
CA THR A 42 -10.08 -0.23 -16.04
C THR A 42 -11.15 0.82 -16.30
N MET A 43 -11.28 1.25 -17.56
CA MET A 43 -12.27 2.21 -18.03
C MET A 43 -13.20 1.58 -19.06
N THR A 44 -14.46 1.97 -19.03
CA THR A 44 -15.49 1.55 -20.01
C THR A 44 -15.96 2.72 -20.87
N LEU A 45 -16.60 2.41 -22.00
CA LEU A 45 -17.07 3.42 -22.96
C LEU A 45 -18.03 4.43 -22.30
N ASP A 46 -18.89 3.93 -21.41
CA ASP A 46 -19.85 4.76 -20.67
C ASP A 46 -19.13 5.78 -19.79
N SER A 47 -18.04 5.39 -19.12
CA SER A 47 -17.24 6.29 -18.28
C SER A 47 -16.59 7.46 -19.03
N LEU A 48 -16.37 7.32 -20.33
CA LEU A 48 -15.77 8.37 -21.17
C LEU A 48 -16.80 9.43 -21.57
N VAL A 49 -18.06 9.03 -21.77
CA VAL A 49 -19.12 9.90 -22.29
C VAL A 49 -19.82 10.65 -21.18
N THR A 50 -20.07 10.00 -20.05
CA THR A 50 -20.87 10.61 -18.98
C THR A 50 -20.07 11.58 -18.12
N ASN A 51 -18.73 11.50 -18.09
CA ASN A 51 -17.88 12.25 -17.15
C ASN A 51 -18.37 12.14 -15.68
N LEU A 52 -19.19 11.12 -15.45
CA LEU A 52 -19.94 10.86 -14.25
C LEU A 52 -19.73 9.38 -14.03
N ALA A 53 -19.10 9.05 -12.92
CA ALA A 53 -19.03 7.73 -12.32
C ALA A 53 -20.44 7.24 -11.92
N THR A 54 -21.40 7.30 -12.84
CA THR A 54 -22.76 6.83 -12.62
C THR A 54 -22.79 5.38 -13.06
N PHE A 55 -22.69 4.48 -12.09
CA PHE A 55 -23.19 3.10 -12.16
C PHE A 55 -22.74 2.33 -13.40
N GLY A 56 -21.47 1.95 -13.44
CA GLY A 56 -21.02 0.92 -14.37
C GLY A 56 -19.56 1.01 -14.75
N LEU A 57 -18.75 0.20 -14.09
CA LEU A 57 -17.53 -0.38 -14.65
C LEU A 57 -16.36 0.59 -14.86
N GLN A 58 -15.97 1.30 -13.80
CA GLN A 58 -14.57 1.65 -13.62
C GLN A 58 -14.07 0.93 -12.37
N SER A 59 -13.04 0.12 -12.52
CA SER A 59 -12.38 -0.54 -11.40
C SER A 59 -10.91 -0.16 -11.36
N VAL A 60 -10.41 0.02 -10.15
CA VAL A 60 -8.97 0.06 -9.89
C VAL A 60 -8.61 -1.14 -9.05
N SER A 61 -7.56 -1.86 -9.44
CA SER A 61 -6.91 -2.82 -8.55
C SER A 61 -5.44 -2.42 -8.37
N PHE A 62 -4.87 -2.78 -7.23
CA PHE A 62 -3.47 -2.53 -6.95
C PHE A 62 -2.86 -3.69 -6.20
N ASN A 63 -1.55 -3.85 -6.37
CA ASN A 63 -0.79 -4.85 -5.62
C ASN A 63 -0.07 -4.21 -4.45
N VAL A 64 -0.26 -4.82 -3.28
CA VAL A 64 0.33 -4.39 -2.01
C VAL A 64 1.48 -5.33 -1.68
N THR A 65 2.67 -4.79 -1.46
CA THR A 65 3.83 -5.59 -1.05
C THR A 65 4.13 -5.39 0.44
N ASN A 66 4.32 -6.50 1.14
CA ASN A 66 4.71 -6.54 2.53
C ASN A 66 6.14 -7.06 2.66
N ASP A 67 7.05 -6.19 3.06
CA ASP A 67 8.48 -6.49 3.27
C ASP A 67 8.78 -7.00 4.69
N ARG A 68 7.75 -7.25 5.51
CA ARG A 68 7.89 -7.56 6.93
C ARG A 68 7.79 -9.05 7.22
N LEU A 69 8.36 -9.42 8.37
CA LEU A 69 8.26 -10.75 8.97
C LEU A 69 6.93 -10.98 9.73
N VAL A 70 5.91 -10.17 9.46
CA VAL A 70 4.58 -10.24 10.07
C VAL A 70 3.52 -10.01 8.99
N GLU A 71 2.33 -10.61 9.16
CA GLU A 71 1.19 -10.40 8.27
C GLU A 71 0.63 -8.98 8.45
N ILE A 72 0.17 -8.37 7.37
CA ILE A 72 -0.55 -7.10 7.36
C ILE A 72 -1.93 -7.36 6.76
N THR A 73 -2.95 -6.73 7.30
CA THR A 73 -4.30 -6.77 6.75
C THR A 73 -4.78 -5.36 6.49
N LEU A 74 -5.26 -5.08 5.28
CA LEU A 74 -5.83 -3.78 4.92
C LEU A 74 -7.34 -3.78 5.12
N ASP A 75 -7.84 -2.80 5.86
CA ASP A 75 -9.26 -2.64 6.15
C ASP A 75 -9.88 -1.53 5.27
N ARG A 76 -9.15 -0.44 5.02
CA ARG A 76 -9.59 0.66 4.14
C ARG A 76 -8.41 1.31 3.44
N VAL A 77 -8.63 1.73 2.20
CA VAL A 77 -7.70 2.53 1.41
C VAL A 77 -8.44 3.71 0.79
N ALA A 78 -7.91 4.91 1.02
CA ALA A 78 -8.31 6.11 0.30
C ALA A 78 -7.11 6.66 -0.47
N MET A 79 -7.30 6.90 -1.76
CA MET A 79 -6.20 7.21 -2.66
C MET A 79 -6.60 8.35 -3.61
N SER A 80 -5.65 9.24 -3.85
CA SER A 80 -5.66 10.27 -4.88
C SER A 80 -4.41 10.06 -5.74
N ALA A 81 -4.61 9.91 -7.04
CA ALA A 81 -3.50 9.73 -7.98
C ALA A 81 -3.62 10.61 -9.21
N GLY A 82 -2.47 10.96 -9.76
CA GLY A 82 -2.38 11.97 -10.80
C GLY A 82 -1.03 12.01 -11.48
N VAL A 83 -0.81 13.05 -12.28
CA VAL A 83 0.45 13.29 -12.98
C VAL A 83 0.81 14.76 -12.83
N ASN A 84 2.07 15.05 -12.51
CA ASN A 84 2.56 16.42 -12.34
C ASN A 84 1.74 17.25 -11.33
N GLY A 85 1.24 16.60 -10.28
CA GLY A 85 0.42 17.23 -9.23
C GLY A 85 -1.03 17.52 -9.61
N THR A 86 -1.46 17.17 -10.83
CA THR A 86 -2.87 17.22 -11.23
C THR A 86 -3.50 15.87 -10.94
N GLU A 87 -4.52 15.84 -10.08
CA GLU A 87 -5.29 14.64 -9.75
C GLU A 87 -6.14 14.22 -10.97
N TYR A 88 -6.11 12.93 -11.30
CA TYR A 88 -6.90 12.34 -12.37
C TYR A 88 -7.86 11.27 -11.86
N LEU A 89 -7.53 10.64 -10.74
CA LEU A 89 -8.37 9.64 -10.11
C LEU A 89 -8.35 9.77 -8.60
N SER A 90 -9.49 9.46 -7.97
CA SER A 90 -9.59 9.35 -6.53
C SER A 90 -10.64 8.32 -6.12
N PHE A 91 -10.43 7.67 -4.99
CA PHE A 91 -11.41 6.80 -4.36
C PHE A 91 -11.20 6.70 -2.85
N ASP A 92 -12.24 6.22 -2.16
CA ASP A 92 -12.21 5.85 -0.75
C ASP A 92 -12.98 4.53 -0.61
N HIS A 93 -12.27 3.46 -0.27
CA HIS A 93 -12.81 2.11 -0.26
C HIS A 93 -12.51 1.41 1.06
N THR A 94 -13.57 0.93 1.73
CA THR A 94 -13.48 0.03 2.88
C THR A 94 -13.83 -1.38 2.41
N PHE A 95 -12.94 -2.33 2.66
CA PHE A 95 -13.13 -3.70 2.23
C PHE A 95 -14.15 -4.42 3.12
N GLU A 96 -15.13 -5.11 2.51
CA GLU A 96 -16.03 -6.00 3.26
C GLU A 96 -15.25 -7.20 3.81
N ASP A 97 -14.41 -7.80 2.96
CA ASP A 97 -13.42 -8.81 3.32
C ASP A 97 -12.02 -8.17 3.25
N PRO A 98 -11.36 -7.94 4.40
CA PRO A 98 -10.07 -7.27 4.44
C PRO A 98 -8.99 -7.98 3.60
N VAL A 99 -8.11 -7.19 2.96
CA VAL A 99 -7.04 -7.73 2.12
C VAL A 99 -5.89 -8.21 2.99
N VAL A 100 -5.65 -9.52 2.99
CA VAL A 100 -4.57 -10.15 3.77
C VAL A 100 -3.29 -10.19 2.93
N VAL A 101 -2.28 -9.46 3.38
CA VAL A 101 -0.96 -9.42 2.76
C VAL A 101 0.00 -10.33 3.54
N PRO A 102 0.44 -11.46 2.96
CA PRO A 102 1.25 -12.43 3.67
C PRO A 102 2.64 -11.89 4.03
N ILE A 103 3.30 -12.58 4.96
CA ILE A 103 4.68 -12.31 5.38
C ILE A 103 5.62 -12.35 4.16
N LEU A 104 6.41 -11.29 3.95
CA LEU A 104 7.35 -11.18 2.82
C LEU A 104 6.72 -11.44 1.45
N GLY A 105 5.45 -11.06 1.27
CA GLY A 105 4.69 -11.36 0.06
C GLY A 105 3.87 -10.20 -0.46
N THR A 106 3.08 -10.49 -1.50
CA THR A 106 2.25 -9.52 -2.20
C THR A 106 0.81 -10.02 -2.23
N ALA A 107 -0.15 -9.11 -2.16
CA ALA A 107 -1.56 -9.40 -2.36
C ALA A 107 -2.20 -8.38 -3.31
N ASP A 108 -3.15 -8.83 -4.12
CA ASP A 108 -3.99 -8.00 -4.97
C ASP A 108 -5.17 -7.48 -4.14
N SER A 109 -5.51 -6.19 -4.29
CA SER A 109 -6.62 -5.57 -3.57
C SER A 109 -8.01 -6.09 -3.98
N GLY A 110 -8.09 -6.79 -5.11
CA GLY A 110 -9.33 -6.96 -5.85
C GLY A 110 -9.72 -5.68 -6.61
N ASP A 111 -10.82 -5.78 -7.36
CA ASP A 111 -11.41 -4.65 -8.07
C ASP A 111 -12.14 -3.72 -7.09
N ILE A 112 -11.68 -2.47 -7.03
CA ILE A 112 -12.37 -1.38 -6.33
C ILE A 112 -13.22 -0.63 -7.35
N ALA A 113 -14.54 -0.74 -7.21
CA ALA A 113 -15.51 -0.02 -8.03
C ALA A 113 -15.66 1.46 -7.61
N ASP A 114 -16.41 2.22 -8.41
CA ASP A 114 -16.83 3.59 -8.11
C ASP A 114 -15.68 4.59 -7.94
N VAL A 115 -14.60 4.39 -8.71
CA VAL A 115 -13.47 5.32 -8.77
C VAL A 115 -13.86 6.61 -9.50
N GLN A 116 -13.57 7.75 -8.88
CA GLN A 116 -13.83 9.06 -9.45
C GLN A 116 -12.71 9.45 -10.41
N LEU A 117 -13.05 9.81 -11.66
CA LEU A 117 -12.12 10.46 -12.59
C LEU A 117 -12.29 11.97 -12.50
N THR A 118 -11.39 12.65 -11.80
CA THR A 118 -11.58 14.06 -11.44
C THR A 118 -11.38 15.03 -12.60
N GLN A 119 -10.62 14.63 -13.62
CA GLN A 119 -10.54 15.37 -14.90
C GLN A 119 -11.55 14.87 -15.95
N GLY A 120 -12.24 13.77 -15.67
CA GLY A 120 -13.14 13.11 -16.61
C GLY A 120 -12.47 12.17 -17.60
N GLY A 121 -13.23 11.18 -18.08
CA GLY A 121 -12.72 10.07 -18.88
C GLY A 121 -11.89 10.48 -20.10
N LEU A 122 -12.34 11.47 -20.87
CA LEU A 122 -11.59 11.94 -22.06
C LEU A 122 -10.24 12.57 -21.71
N ASN A 123 -10.17 13.39 -20.66
CA ASN A 123 -8.91 14.00 -20.24
C ASN A 123 -7.99 12.97 -19.57
N THR A 124 -8.56 11.93 -18.94
CA THR A 124 -7.76 10.82 -18.40
C THR A 124 -7.15 9.96 -19.50
N LEU A 125 -7.70 9.92 -20.72
CA LEU A 125 -7.05 9.22 -21.84
C LEU A 125 -5.69 9.83 -22.22
N ASP A 126 -5.49 11.12 -22.00
CA ASP A 126 -4.22 11.78 -22.33
C ASP A 126 -3.05 11.23 -21.49
N ILE A 127 -3.33 10.74 -20.28
CA ILE A 127 -2.32 10.18 -19.37
C ILE A 127 -2.12 8.67 -19.53
N VAL A 128 -2.98 7.97 -20.28
CA VAL A 128 -2.88 6.51 -20.51
C VAL A 128 -1.53 6.12 -21.14
N SER A 129 -1.01 6.98 -22.02
CA SER A 129 0.27 6.76 -22.71
C SER A 129 1.52 6.90 -21.82
N LEU A 130 1.36 7.38 -20.59
CA LEU A 130 2.48 7.59 -19.66
C LEU A 130 2.88 6.32 -18.90
N GLU A 131 1.95 5.36 -18.74
CA GLU A 131 2.18 4.08 -18.04
C GLU A 131 2.60 4.21 -16.55
N TYR A 132 2.38 5.38 -15.94
CA TYR A 132 2.60 5.61 -14.53
C TYR A 132 1.61 6.60 -13.92
N LEU A 133 1.47 6.54 -12.60
CA LEU A 133 0.73 7.50 -11.78
C LEU A 133 1.55 7.91 -10.57
N ASP A 134 1.43 9.17 -10.18
CA ASP A 134 1.91 9.67 -8.90
C ASP A 134 0.76 9.57 -7.88
N LEU A 135 0.99 8.90 -6.76
CA LEU A 135 0.09 8.94 -5.60
C LEU A 135 0.28 10.29 -4.89
N LEU A 136 -0.71 11.16 -5.06
CA LEU A 136 -0.74 12.51 -4.48
C LEU A 136 -1.17 12.47 -3.01
N ASN A 137 -2.01 11.50 -2.65
CA ASN A 137 -2.37 11.17 -1.28
C ASN A 137 -2.74 9.70 -1.20
N LEU A 138 -2.25 9.01 -0.18
CA LEU A 138 -2.65 7.65 0.15
C LEU A 138 -2.84 7.57 1.67
N ASP A 139 -4.06 7.21 2.06
CA ASP A 139 -4.43 6.92 3.45
C ASP A 139 -4.82 5.44 3.53
N VAL A 140 -4.24 4.74 4.49
CA VAL A 140 -4.42 3.30 4.68
C VAL A 140 -4.72 3.00 6.14
N ASP A 141 -5.89 2.41 6.38
CA ASP A 141 -6.23 1.82 7.66
C ASP A 141 -5.91 0.32 7.59
N MET A 142 -4.99 -0.13 8.43
CA MET A 142 -4.47 -1.50 8.42
C MET A 142 -4.34 -2.08 9.81
N ARG A 143 -4.17 -3.40 9.87
CA ARG A 143 -3.78 -4.14 11.08
C ARG A 143 -2.49 -4.87 10.82
N VAL A 144 -1.53 -4.72 11.73
CA VAL A 144 -0.21 -5.35 11.65
C VAL A 144 -0.14 -6.52 12.63
N ALA A 145 0.64 -7.54 12.29
CA ALA A 145 0.78 -8.78 13.07
C ALA A 145 -0.57 -9.50 13.26
N THR A 146 -1.36 -9.53 12.18
CA THR A 146 -2.56 -10.34 12.09
C THR A 146 -2.22 -11.82 11.91
N VAL A 147 -3.22 -12.67 12.08
CA VAL A 147 -3.16 -14.08 11.70
C VAL A 147 -4.42 -14.38 10.91
N ASP A 148 -4.26 -14.69 9.61
CA ASP A 148 -5.37 -15.00 8.71
C ASP A 148 -6.42 -13.86 8.71
N GLY A 149 -5.94 -12.61 8.60
CA GLY A 149 -6.81 -11.42 8.53
C GLY A 149 -7.44 -10.99 9.85
N LYS A 150 -7.17 -11.69 10.96
CA LYS A 150 -7.82 -11.47 12.27
C LYS A 150 -6.85 -10.91 13.30
N LEU A 151 -7.42 -10.29 14.34
CA LEU A 151 -6.69 -9.63 15.42
C LEU A 151 -5.78 -8.52 14.87
N GLY A 152 -4.54 -8.43 15.36
CA GLY A 152 -3.55 -7.44 14.98
C GLY A 152 -3.64 -6.14 15.77
N ILE A 153 -2.64 -5.29 15.56
CA ILE A 153 -2.57 -3.93 16.09
C ILE A 153 -2.97 -2.99 14.96
N THR A 154 -3.99 -2.18 15.18
CA THR A 154 -4.42 -1.16 14.22
C THR A 154 -3.31 -0.12 14.02
N SER A 155 -3.01 0.18 12.75
CA SER A 155 -2.13 1.26 12.30
C SER A 155 -2.86 2.02 11.22
N ASN A 156 -2.86 3.35 11.32
CA ASN A 156 -3.45 4.21 10.32
C ASN A 156 -2.34 5.10 9.79
N GLU A 157 -2.07 4.95 8.50
CA GLU A 157 -1.08 5.76 7.81
C GLU A 157 -1.82 6.76 6.93
N THR A 158 -1.46 8.03 7.01
CA THR A 158 -2.17 9.11 6.30
C THR A 158 -1.18 10.04 5.59
N GLY A 159 -1.56 10.57 4.44
CA GLY A 159 -0.77 11.56 3.70
C GLY A 159 0.45 10.96 3.01
N LEU A 160 0.38 9.67 2.67
CA LEU A 160 1.48 8.99 1.99
C LEU A 160 1.52 9.43 0.54
N THR A 161 2.72 9.51 -0.01
CA THR A 161 2.93 9.90 -1.41
C THR A 161 3.94 8.97 -2.05
N GLN A 162 3.75 8.66 -3.33
CA GLN A 162 4.63 7.77 -4.08
C GLN A 162 4.67 8.27 -5.53
N SER A 163 5.86 8.44 -6.09
CA SER A 163 5.99 8.93 -7.46
C SER A 163 6.24 7.78 -8.44
N LYS A 164 5.73 7.94 -9.66
CA LYS A 164 5.96 7.01 -10.79
C LYS A 164 5.59 5.55 -10.48
N VAL A 165 4.47 5.35 -9.80
CA VAL A 165 3.91 4.01 -9.61
C VAL A 165 3.49 3.48 -10.97
N PRO A 166 3.96 2.28 -11.39
CA PRO A 166 3.56 1.68 -12.66
C PRO A 166 2.04 1.55 -12.76
N ALA A 167 1.47 2.05 -13.87
CA ALA A 167 0.05 2.07 -14.11
C ALA A 167 -0.29 1.38 -15.44
N ILE A 168 -1.16 0.38 -15.38
CA ILE A 168 -1.69 -0.32 -16.55
C ILE A 168 -3.11 0.17 -16.78
N TYR A 169 -3.41 0.60 -18.01
CA TYR A 169 -4.73 1.10 -18.37
C TYR A 169 -5.44 0.13 -19.29
N ASN A 170 -6.61 -0.37 -18.89
CA ASN A 170 -7.51 -1.14 -19.72
C ASN A 170 -8.65 -0.23 -20.18
N THR A 171 -8.49 0.37 -21.34
CA THR A 171 -9.47 1.28 -21.95
C THR A 171 -10.30 0.55 -23.02
N PRO A 172 -11.44 1.12 -23.45
CA PRO A 172 -12.21 0.55 -24.55
C PRO A 172 -11.49 0.55 -25.90
N PHE A 173 -10.43 1.35 -26.04
CA PHE A 173 -9.72 1.56 -27.32
C PHE A 173 -8.44 0.74 -27.46
N ASN A 174 -7.84 0.34 -26.34
CA ASN A 174 -6.71 -0.60 -26.33
C ASN A 174 -7.14 -2.02 -25.98
N LYS A 175 -8.43 -2.23 -25.65
CA LYS A 175 -9.07 -3.54 -25.63
C LYS A 175 -9.39 -3.98 -27.07
N GLU A 176 -8.38 -4.11 -27.91
CA GLU A 176 -8.48 -4.81 -29.19
C GLU A 176 -7.79 -6.18 -29.11
N ALA A 177 -8.59 -7.21 -29.43
CA ALA A 177 -8.34 -8.67 -29.55
C ALA A 177 -8.40 -9.52 -28.28
#